data_AF-U6CZ63-F1
#
_entry.id   AF-U6CZ63-F1
#
_cell.length_a   1.000
_cell.length_b   1.000
_cell.length_c   1.000
_cell.angle_alpha   90.00
_cell.angle_beta   90.00
_cell.angle_gamma   90.00
#
_symmetry.space_group_name_H-M   'P 1'
#
loop_
_entity.id
_entity.type
_entity.pdbx_description
1 polymer ?
#
loop_
_entity_poly.entity_id
_entity_poly.type
_entity_poly.pdbx_seq_one_letter_code
_entity_poly.pdbx_strand_id
1 'polypeptide(L)'
;GKIECEIKINHEGEVNRARYMPQNPHIIATKTPSSDVLVFDYTKHPAKPDPSGECNPDLRLRGHQKEGYGLSWNSNLSGHLLSASDDHTVCLWDINAGPKEGKIVDAKAIFTGHSAVVEDVAWHLLHESLFGSVADDQKL
;
A
#
# COMPACT_ATOMS: atom_id res chain seq x y z
N GLY A 1 6.89 18.61 -25.56
CA GLY A 1 5.91 18.93 -24.51
C GLY A 1 6.65 19.03 -23.20
N LYS A 2 6.34 20.03 -22.38
CA LYS A 2 6.92 20.17 -21.03
C LYS A 2 6.13 19.25 -20.09
N ILE A 3 6.83 18.44 -19.30
CA ILE A 3 6.19 17.67 -18.23
C ILE A 3 5.93 18.64 -17.09
N GLU A 4 4.67 18.72 -16.64
CA GLU A 4 4.26 19.58 -15.53
C GLU A 4 3.76 18.71 -14.37
N CYS A 5 4.18 19.06 -13.16
CA CYS A 5 3.72 18.39 -11.95
C CYS A 5 2.44 19.09 -11.47
N GLU A 6 1.32 18.36 -11.51
CA GLU A 6 0.01 18.89 -11.10
C GLU A 6 -0.16 18.86 -9.57
N ILE A 7 0.28 17.79 -8.91
CA ILE A 7 0.09 17.57 -7.49
C ILE A 7 1.37 17.01 -6.87
N LYS A 8 1.79 17.60 -5.75
CA LYS A 8 2.88 17.10 -4.92
C LYS A 8 2.45 17.06 -3.46
N ILE A 9 2.50 15.86 -2.87
CA ILE A 9 2.11 15.58 -1.49
C ILE A 9 3.36 15.21 -0.71
N ASN A 10 3.49 15.68 0.54
CA ASN A 10 4.57 15.28 1.43
C ASN A 10 4.43 13.79 1.80
N HIS A 11 5.55 13.07 1.84
CA HIS A 11 5.59 11.64 2.13
C HIS A 11 6.71 11.34 3.13
N GLU A 12 6.49 10.38 4.02
CA GLU A 12 7.49 9.89 4.96
C GLU A 12 8.50 8.98 4.25
N GLY A 13 9.71 9.50 4.00
CA GLY A 13 10.76 8.78 3.27
C GLY A 13 10.48 8.63 1.78
N GLU A 14 11.31 7.87 1.08
CA GLU A 14 11.09 7.56 -0.34
C GLU A 14 9.82 6.72 -0.58
N VAL A 15 9.31 6.79 -1.81
CA VAL A 15 8.17 5.99 -2.24
C VAL A 15 8.70 4.76 -2.95
N ASN A 16 8.76 3.62 -2.25
CA ASN A 16 9.25 2.34 -2.80
C ASN A 16 8.33 1.85 -3.94
N ARG A 17 7.02 2.04 -3.78
CA ARG A 17 6.00 1.74 -4.79
C ARG A 17 4.74 2.56 -4.53
N ALA A 18 4.08 3.03 -5.60
CA ALA A 18 2.76 3.66 -5.53
C ALA A 18 1.79 2.97 -6.51
N ARG A 19 0.55 2.72 -6.09
CA ARG A 19 -0.50 2.11 -6.92
C ARG A 19 -1.86 2.74 -6.63
N TYR A 20 -2.59 3.10 -7.69
CA TYR A 20 -3.97 3.59 -7.56
C TYR A 20 -4.95 2.42 -7.38
N MET A 21 -6.04 2.66 -6.65
CA MET A 21 -7.12 1.69 -6.51
C MET A 21 -7.98 1.66 -7.79
N PRO A 22 -8.15 0.51 -8.47
CA PRO A 22 -8.85 0.44 -9.76
C PRO A 22 -10.27 1.00 -9.75
N GLN A 23 -11.00 0.84 -8.64
CA GLN A 23 -12.38 1.29 -8.51
C GLN A 23 -12.51 2.79 -8.18
N ASN A 24 -11.46 3.41 -7.66
CA ASN A 24 -11.40 4.87 -7.45
C ASN A 24 -9.95 5.36 -7.61
N PRO A 25 -9.56 5.81 -8.81
CA PRO A 25 -8.19 6.22 -9.12
C PRO A 25 -7.65 7.41 -8.31
N HIS A 26 -8.50 8.12 -7.56
CA HIS A 26 -8.07 9.16 -6.63
C HIS A 26 -7.29 8.60 -5.43
N ILE A 27 -7.56 7.34 -5.08
CA ILE A 27 -6.94 6.65 -3.95
C ILE A 27 -5.66 5.98 -4.40
N ILE A 28 -4.56 6.32 -3.74
CA ILE A 28 -3.22 5.80 -4.01
C ILE A 28 -2.66 5.20 -2.70
N ALA A 29 -2.25 3.94 -2.75
CA ALA A 29 -1.44 3.34 -1.69
C ALA A 29 0.04 3.46 -2.02
N THR A 30 0.87 3.66 -1.00
CA THR A 30 2.33 3.74 -1.12
C THR A 30 3.04 2.84 -0.10
N LYS A 31 4.15 2.23 -0.54
CA LYS A 31 5.12 1.60 0.35
C LYS A 31 6.17 2.63 0.79
N THR A 32 6.50 2.59 2.08
CA THR A 32 7.49 3.45 2.72
C THR A 32 8.74 2.64 3.08
N PRO A 33 9.86 3.30 3.46
CA PRO A 33 11.05 2.65 4.03
C PRO A 33 10.83 2.18 5.49
N SER A 34 9.62 2.38 6.02
CA SER A 34 9.20 1.90 7.33
C SER A 34 8.25 0.70 7.19
N SER A 35 7.73 0.20 8.31
CA SER A 35 6.72 -0.86 8.32
C SER A 35 5.35 -0.45 7.76
N ASP A 36 5.06 0.84 7.71
CA ASP A 36 3.73 1.33 7.40
C ASP A 36 3.48 1.41 5.89
N VAL A 37 2.27 1.04 5.47
CA VAL A 37 1.73 1.33 4.14
C VAL A 37 0.81 2.54 4.28
N LEU A 38 1.00 3.56 3.44
CA LEU A 38 0.21 4.78 3.51
C LEU A 38 -0.82 4.82 2.39
N VAL A 39 -1.96 5.44 2.66
CA VAL A 39 -3.02 5.66 1.65
C VAL A 39 -3.34 7.15 1.60
N PHE A 40 -3.42 7.68 0.38
CA PHE A 40 -3.74 9.06 0.08
C PHE A 40 -4.92 9.12 -0.90
N ASP A 41 -5.87 10.00 -0.64
CA ASP A 41 -6.81 10.49 -1.65
C ASP A 41 -6.31 11.83 -2.14
N TYR A 42 -5.63 11.86 -3.29
CA TYR A 42 -4.91 13.07 -3.73
C TYR A 42 -5.82 14.28 -3.93
N THR A 43 -7.15 14.08 -4.05
CA THR A 43 -8.12 15.18 -4.19
C THR A 43 -8.37 15.93 -2.89
N LYS A 44 -8.04 15.32 -1.74
CA LYS A 44 -8.12 15.91 -0.41
C LYS A 44 -6.86 16.68 0.00
N HIS A 45 -5.83 16.65 -0.84
CA HIS A 45 -4.56 17.33 -0.59
C HIS A 45 -4.41 18.55 -1.51
N PRO A 46 -3.77 19.63 -1.04
CA PRO A 46 -3.44 20.76 -1.89
C PRO A 46 -2.43 20.34 -2.98
N ALA A 47 -2.53 20.96 -4.17
CA ALA A 47 -1.61 20.70 -5.28
C ALA A 47 -0.13 20.98 -4.93
N LYS A 48 0.11 21.94 -4.03
CA LYS A 48 1.42 22.26 -3.48
C LYS A 48 1.53 21.71 -2.05
N PRO A 49 2.63 21.07 -1.69
CA PRO A 49 2.79 20.46 -0.39
C PRO A 49 2.92 21.51 0.72
N ASP A 50 2.58 21.13 1.94
CA ASP A 50 2.77 21.97 3.12
C ASP A 50 4.27 22.26 3.34
N PRO A 51 4.68 23.52 3.55
CA PRO A 51 6.09 23.88 3.79
C PRO A 51 6.73 23.27 5.04
N SER A 52 5.94 22.81 6.01
CA SER A 52 6.43 22.07 7.18
C SER A 52 7.11 20.75 6.82
N GLY A 53 6.79 20.19 5.65
CA GLY A 53 7.26 18.88 5.23
C GLY A 53 6.52 17.72 5.91
N GLU A 54 5.50 18.00 6.73
CA GLU A 54 4.76 16.95 7.44
C GLU A 54 3.94 16.10 6.46
N CYS A 55 4.08 14.78 6.60
CA CYS A 55 3.33 13.78 5.84
C CYS A 55 1.99 13.52 6.56
N ASN A 56 0.89 13.70 5.83
CA ASN A 56 -0.45 13.61 6.39
C ASN A 56 -1.29 12.59 5.61
N PRO A 57 -1.03 11.28 5.73
CA PRO A 57 -1.80 10.27 5.00
C PRO A 57 -3.27 10.26 5.43
N ASP A 58 -4.15 9.80 4.54
CA ASP A 58 -5.58 9.60 4.83
C ASP A 58 -5.79 8.35 5.67
N LEU A 59 -5.02 7.29 5.40
CA LEU A 59 -4.94 6.09 6.24
C LEU A 59 -3.49 5.62 6.40
N ARG A 60 -3.20 5.03 7.56
CA ARG A 60 -1.96 4.35 7.88
C ARG A 60 -2.27 2.88 8.14
N LEU A 61 -1.82 2.01 7.26
CA LEU A 61 -2.09 0.57 7.35
C LEU A 61 -0.93 -0.11 8.08
N ARG A 62 -1.26 -0.77 9.20
CA ARG A 62 -0.29 -1.44 10.07
C ARG A 62 -0.44 -2.95 10.02
N GLY A 63 0.68 -3.66 10.12
CA GLY A 63 0.73 -5.12 10.15
C GLY A 63 2.15 -5.66 9.97
N HIS A 64 2.89 -5.07 9.03
CA HIS A 64 4.30 -5.37 8.80
C HIS A 64 5.20 -4.89 9.95
N GLN A 65 6.41 -5.42 9.99
CA GLN A 65 7.48 -5.06 10.93
C GLN A 65 8.69 -4.43 10.22
N LYS A 66 8.73 -4.49 8.88
CA LYS A 66 9.77 -3.91 8.03
C LYS A 66 9.17 -3.32 6.75
N GLU A 67 10.00 -2.64 5.98
CA GLU A 67 9.63 -2.13 4.66
C GLU A 67 9.38 -3.25 3.64
N GLY A 68 9.04 -2.85 2.41
CA GLY A 68 9.01 -3.76 1.27
C GLY A 68 8.56 -3.06 0.00
N TYR A 69 8.38 -3.84 -1.07
CA TYR A 69 8.08 -3.30 -2.40
C TYR A 69 6.74 -3.77 -2.97
N GLY A 70 6.37 -5.04 -2.78
CA GLY A 70 5.12 -5.60 -3.31
C GLY A 70 3.89 -4.86 -2.83
N LEU A 71 2.99 -4.51 -3.76
CA LEU A 71 1.77 -3.74 -3.51
C LEU A 71 0.75 -3.97 -4.60
N SER A 72 -0.44 -4.50 -4.25
CA SER A 72 -1.46 -4.88 -5.24
C SER A 72 -2.88 -4.67 -4.72
N TRP A 73 -3.64 -3.85 -5.44
CA TRP A 73 -5.08 -3.68 -5.22
C TRP A 73 -5.87 -4.80 -5.90
N ASN A 74 -6.91 -5.28 -5.23
CA ASN A 74 -7.84 -6.22 -5.83
C ASN A 74 -8.77 -5.48 -6.81
N SER A 75 -8.83 -5.90 -8.08
CA SER A 75 -9.71 -5.28 -9.09
C SER A 75 -11.18 -5.67 -8.94
N ASN A 76 -11.46 -6.77 -8.22
CA ASN A 76 -12.80 -7.32 -8.04
C ASN A 76 -13.41 -6.96 -6.67
N LEU A 77 -12.58 -6.72 -5.65
CA LEU A 77 -13.01 -6.29 -4.31
C LEU A 77 -12.45 -4.91 -3.97
N SER A 78 -13.33 -3.91 -3.98
CA SER A 78 -12.96 -2.53 -3.63
C SER A 78 -12.32 -2.45 -2.25
N GLY A 79 -11.26 -1.66 -2.13
CA GLY A 79 -10.54 -1.41 -0.89
C GLY A 79 -9.67 -2.56 -0.38
N HIS A 80 -9.62 -3.71 -1.06
CA HIS A 80 -8.74 -4.81 -0.68
C HIS A 80 -7.34 -4.61 -1.25
N LEU A 81 -6.34 -4.56 -0.37
CA LEU A 81 -4.96 -4.29 -0.71
C LEU A 81 -4.04 -5.36 -0.11
N LEU A 82 -3.14 -5.89 -0.93
CA LEU A 82 -2.02 -6.71 -0.49
C LEU A 82 -0.73 -5.88 -0.47
N SER A 83 0.16 -6.17 0.48
CA SER A 83 1.56 -5.81 0.37
C SER A 83 2.51 -6.90 0.84
N ALA A 84 3.70 -6.88 0.26
CA ALA A 84 4.84 -7.75 0.60
C ALA A 84 5.88 -6.99 1.43
N SER A 85 6.72 -7.71 2.18
CA SER A 85 7.65 -7.12 3.13
C SER A 85 8.88 -8.00 3.40
N ASP A 86 9.96 -7.33 3.82
CA ASP A 86 11.21 -7.89 4.30
C ASP A 86 11.08 -8.62 5.65
N ASP A 87 9.90 -8.54 6.27
CA ASP A 87 9.52 -9.34 7.44
C ASP A 87 9.03 -10.75 7.10
N HIS A 88 9.11 -11.13 5.82
CA HIS A 88 8.74 -12.44 5.27
C HIS A 88 7.22 -12.69 5.23
N THR A 89 6.40 -11.65 5.39
CA THR A 89 4.95 -11.77 5.40
C THR A 89 4.30 -11.05 4.24
N VAL A 90 3.08 -11.48 3.91
CA VAL A 90 2.13 -10.73 3.10
C VAL A 90 1.00 -10.25 4.01
N CYS A 91 0.69 -8.97 3.98
CA CYS A 91 -0.45 -8.42 4.71
C CYS A 91 -1.59 -8.08 3.77
N LEU A 92 -2.83 -8.31 4.24
CA LEU A 92 -4.08 -7.94 3.59
C LEU A 92 -4.82 -6.92 4.45
N TRP A 93 -5.26 -5.82 3.84
CA TRP A 93 -6.17 -4.85 4.45
C TRP A 93 -7.46 -4.72 3.65
N ASP A 94 -8.52 -4.34 4.35
CA ASP A 94 -9.73 -3.78 3.76
C ASP A 94 -9.85 -2.33 4.25
N ILE A 95 -9.53 -1.37 3.38
CA ILE A 95 -9.52 0.05 3.77
C ILE A 95 -10.94 0.62 3.99
N ASN A 96 -11.99 -0.11 3.58
CA ASN A 96 -13.38 0.29 3.79
C ASN A 96 -13.90 -0.14 5.16
N ALA A 97 -13.20 -1.02 5.88
CA ALA A 97 -13.58 -1.41 7.24
C ALA A 97 -13.51 -0.25 8.24
N GLY A 98 -12.88 0.87 7.84
CA GLY A 98 -12.71 2.08 8.64
C GLY A 98 -11.59 1.92 9.68
N PRO A 99 -10.93 3.02 10.07
CA PRO A 99 -9.92 2.98 11.12
C PRO A 99 -10.58 2.70 12.48
N LYS A 100 -9.95 1.86 13.31
CA LYS A 100 -10.42 1.60 14.68
C LYS A 100 -10.14 2.78 15.61
N GLU A 101 -9.02 3.46 15.39
CA GLU A 101 -8.59 4.65 16.12
C GLU A 101 -7.84 5.59 15.16
N GLY A 102 -8.21 6.87 15.17
CA GLY A 102 -7.60 7.88 14.31
C GLY A 102 -7.69 7.51 12.83
N LYS A 103 -6.53 7.37 12.18
CA LYS A 103 -6.40 7.00 10.75
C LYS A 103 -5.76 5.61 10.56
N ILE A 104 -5.72 4.79 11.60
CA ILE A 104 -4.99 3.52 11.60
C ILE A 104 -5.92 2.36 11.27
N VAL A 105 -5.49 1.52 10.32
CA VAL A 105 -6.17 0.27 9.94
C VAL A 105 -5.20 -0.89 10.12
N ASP A 106 -5.54 -1.83 11.00
CA ASP A 106 -4.75 -3.06 11.20
C ASP A 106 -4.97 -4.05 10.07
N ALA A 107 -3.99 -4.91 9.81
CA ALA A 107 -4.11 -5.99 8.84
C ALA A 107 -5.31 -6.89 9.18
N LYS A 108 -6.15 -7.13 8.16
CA LYS A 108 -7.25 -8.09 8.20
C LYS A 108 -6.74 -9.52 8.24
N ALA A 109 -5.63 -9.80 7.55
CA ALA A 109 -4.93 -11.07 7.58
C ALA A 109 -3.42 -10.86 7.33
N ILE A 110 -2.61 -11.75 7.90
CA ILE A 110 -1.16 -11.81 7.69
C ILE A 110 -0.82 -13.25 7.28
N PHE A 111 -0.19 -13.41 6.12
CA PHE A 111 0.21 -14.69 5.57
C PHE A 111 1.72 -14.90 5.78
N THR A 112 2.08 -16.02 6.41
CA THR A 112 3.46 -16.33 6.84
C THR A 112 4.00 -17.58 6.12
N GLY A 113 3.71 -17.70 4.81
CA GLY A 113 4.06 -18.88 4.02
C GLY A 113 5.51 -18.92 3.53
N HIS A 114 6.13 -17.75 3.35
CA HIS A 114 7.51 -17.62 2.89
C HIS A 114 8.50 -17.66 4.06
N SER A 115 9.72 -18.14 3.78
CA SER A 115 10.81 -18.20 4.76
C SER A 115 11.89 -17.12 4.55
N ALA A 116 11.70 -16.22 3.59
CA ALA A 116 12.60 -15.11 3.28
C ALA A 116 11.79 -13.87 2.86
N VAL A 117 12.49 -12.79 2.49
CA VAL A 117 11.90 -11.52 2.03
C VAL A 117 10.88 -11.77 0.92
N VAL A 118 9.67 -11.24 1.08
CA VAL A 118 8.63 -11.31 0.05
C VAL A 118 8.75 -10.08 -0.84
N GLU A 119 9.05 -10.31 -2.11
CA GLU A 119 9.42 -9.28 -3.07
C GLU A 119 8.20 -8.66 -3.76
N ASP A 120 7.25 -9.51 -4.19
CA ASP A 120 6.05 -9.03 -4.86
C ASP A 120 4.81 -9.87 -4.55
N VAL A 121 3.65 -9.24 -4.74
CA VAL A 121 2.32 -9.81 -4.59
C VAL A 121 1.43 -9.32 -5.73
N ALA A 122 0.57 -10.17 -6.25
CA ALA A 122 -0.38 -9.80 -7.29
C ALA A 122 -1.70 -10.54 -7.13
N TRP A 123 -2.81 -9.79 -7.08
CA TRP A 123 -4.14 -10.36 -7.20
C TRP A 123 -4.37 -10.97 -8.58
N HIS A 124 -5.10 -12.07 -8.62
CA HIS A 124 -5.68 -12.58 -9.86
C HIS A 124 -6.76 -11.60 -10.35
N LEU A 125 -6.75 -11.28 -11.64
CA LEU A 125 -7.63 -10.26 -12.23
C LEU A 125 -9.11 -10.68 -12.38
N LEU A 126 -9.45 -11.94 -12.07
CA LEU A 126 -10.78 -12.53 -12.32
C LEU A 126 -11.30 -13.24 -11.07
N HIS A 127 -10.45 -13.97 -10.37
CA HIS A 127 -10.81 -14.65 -9.13
C HIS A 127 -10.45 -13.77 -7.94
N GLU A 128 -11.47 -13.19 -7.30
CA GLU A 128 -11.30 -12.25 -6.20
C GLU A 128 -10.57 -12.79 -4.96
N SER A 129 -10.55 -14.12 -4.78
CA SER A 129 -9.92 -14.78 -3.64
C SER A 129 -8.55 -15.39 -3.95
N LEU A 130 -8.03 -15.22 -5.18
CA LEU A 130 -6.72 -15.74 -5.57
C LEU A 130 -5.71 -14.62 -5.74
N PHE A 131 -4.52 -14.81 -5.19
CA PHE A 131 -3.35 -13.98 -5.43
C PHE A 131 -2.10 -14.87 -5.46
N GLY A 132 -1.02 -14.37 -6.05
CA GLY A 132 0.30 -14.98 -5.99
C GLY A 132 1.27 -14.09 -5.21
N SER A 133 2.33 -14.69 -4.67
CA SER A 133 3.42 -13.99 -4.00
C SER A 133 4.76 -14.61 -4.38
N VAL A 134 5.81 -13.81 -4.51
CA VAL A 134 7.16 -14.30 -4.79
C VAL A 134 8.13 -13.81 -3.74
N ALA A 135 9.14 -14.61 -3.43
CA ALA A 135 10.09 -14.31 -2.37
C ALA A 135 11.50 -14.83 -2.69
N ASP A 136 12.46 -14.34 -1.92
CA ASP A 136 13.87 -14.75 -1.96
C ASP A 136 14.10 -16.22 -1.59
N ASP A 137 13.08 -16.91 -1.06
CA ASP A 137 13.11 -18.36 -0.81
C ASP A 137 12.89 -19.21 -2.07
N GLN A 138 12.91 -18.56 -3.26
CA GLN A 138 12.80 -19.17 -4.58
C GLN A 138 11.43 -19.82 -4.83
N LYS A 139 10.37 -19.27 -4.24
CA LYS A 139 9.00 -19.75 -4.41
C LYS A 139 8.07 -18.71 -5.02
N LEU A 140 7.04 -19.23 -5.69
CA LEU A 140 5.82 -18.56 -6.14
C LEU A 140 4.63 -19.08 -5.33
#